data_AF-A0A9D8K7X8-F1
#
_entry.id   AF-A0A9D8K7X8-F1
#
_cell.length_a   1.000
_cell.length_b   1.000
_cell.length_c   1.000
_cell.angle_alpha   90.00
_cell.angle_beta   90.00
_cell.angle_gamma   90.00
#
_symmetry.space_group_name_H-M   'P 1'
#
loop_
_entity.id
_entity.type
_entity.pdbx_description
1 polymer ?
#
loop_
_entity_poly.entity_id
_entity_poly.type
_entity_poly.pdbx_seq_one_letter_code
_entity_poly.pdbx_strand_id
1 'polypeptide(L)' 'MATIQDQLQVYRVELADAQGKGDQAIARKLEQHIKNLEEYQQRHPEATDAPSPLEVFCDLNPSNMNCRVYDD' A
#
# COMPACT_ATOMS: atom_id res chain seq x y z
N MET A 1 -9.31 13.36 -5.26
CA MET A 1 -8.81 12.16 -4.56
C MET A 1 -7.48 11.80 -5.19
N ALA A 2 -6.53 11.28 -4.42
CA ALA A 2 -5.23 10.86 -4.98
C ALA A 2 -5.41 9.50 -5.66
N THR A 3 -4.74 9.27 -6.78
CA THR A 3 -4.79 7.98 -7.48
C THR A 3 -3.77 7.01 -6.89
N ILE A 4 -3.93 5.71 -7.17
CA ILE A 4 -2.94 4.68 -6.82
C ILE A 4 -1.54 5.08 -7.33
N GLN A 5 -1.45 5.64 -8.54
CA GLN A 5 -0.17 6.05 -9.10
C GLN A 5 0.45 7.26 -8.40
N ASP A 6 -0.37 8.21 -7.95
CA ASP A 6 0.12 9.35 -7.15
C ASP A 6 0.73 8.83 -5.83
N GLN A 7 0.06 7.88 -5.17
CA GLN A 7 0.55 7.30 -3.91
C GLN A 7 1.82 6.46 -4.11
N LEU A 8 1.91 5.67 -5.19
CA LEU A 8 3.12 4.93 -5.54
C LEU A 8 4.30 5.88 -5.78
N GLN A 9 4.06 6.99 -6.47
CA GLN A 9 5.11 7.98 -6.73
C GLN A 9 5.62 8.62 -5.44
N VAL A 10 4.71 8.97 -4.51
CA VAL A 10 5.09 9.47 -3.18
C VAL A 10 5.96 8.46 -2.44
N TYR A 11 5.56 7.18 -2.36
CA TYR A 11 6.36 6.16 -1.67
C TYR A 11 7.72 5.93 -2.31
N ARG A 12 7.84 6.03 -3.64
CA ARG A 12 9.13 5.91 -4.34
C ARG A 12 10.08 7.06 -4.00
N VAL A 13 9.56 8.29 -3.90
CA VAL A 13 10.34 9.46 -3.47
C VAL A 13 10.79 9.31 -2.01
N GLU A 14 9.87 8.94 -1.11
CA GLU A 14 10.19 8.71 0.30
C GLU A 14 11.18 7.56 0.50
N LEU A 15 11.10 6.51 -0.33
CA LEU A 15 12.03 5.39 -0.30
C LEU A 15 13.44 5.83 -0.66
N ALA A 16 13.59 6.63 -1.72
CA ALA A 16 14.88 7.18 -2.12
C ALA A 16 15.48 8.09 -1.03
N ASP A 17 14.66 8.91 -0.38
CA ASP A 17 15.09 9.75 0.75
C ASP A 17 15.53 8.91 1.96
N ALA A 18 14.75 7.88 2.33
CA ALA A 18 15.09 6.95 3.42
C ALA A 18 16.39 6.20 3.14
N GLN A 19 16.60 5.74 1.89
CA GLN A 19 17.84 5.12 1.46
C GLN A 19 19.02 6.08 1.55
N GLY A 20 18.85 7.34 1.12
CA GLY A 20 19.89 8.38 1.20
C GLY A 20 20.28 8.73 2.64
N LYS A 21 19.33 8.69 3.57
CA LYS A 21 19.56 8.89 5.02
C LYS A 21 20.10 7.66 5.74
N GLY A 22 20.15 6.50 5.06
CA GLY A 22 20.54 5.23 5.67
C GLY A 22 19.47 4.63 6.60
N ASP A 23 18.22 5.10 6.53
CA ASP A 23 17.11 4.58 7.34
C ASP A 23 16.55 3.29 6.72
N GLN A 24 17.24 2.18 6.99
CA GLN A 24 16.91 0.87 6.47
C GLN A 24 15.54 0.36 6.96
N ALA A 25 15.08 0.78 8.14
CA ALA A 25 13.80 0.35 8.68
C ALA A 25 12.63 0.98 7.90
N ILE A 26 12.73 2.28 7.62
CA ILE A 26 11.74 3.00 6.81
C ILE A 26 11.77 2.53 5.36
N ALA A 27 12.97 2.35 4.78
CA ALA A 27 13.11 1.86 3.40
C ALA A 27 12.38 0.53 3.20
N ARG A 28 12.61 -0.47 4.07
CA ARG A 28 11.92 -1.77 3.98
C ARG A 28 10.41 -1.68 4.12
N LYS A 29 9.92 -0.77 4.98
CA LYS A 29 8.48 -0.55 5.15
C LYS A 29 7.86 0.04 3.88
N LEU A 30 8.53 1.01 3.26
CA LEU A 30 8.07 1.63 2.02
C LEU A 30 8.11 0.65 0.84
N GLU A 31 9.15 -0.18 0.72
CA GLU A 31 9.22 -1.26 -0.27
C GLU A 31 8.04 -2.22 -0.13
N GLN A 32 7.69 -2.62 1.10
CA GLN A 32 6.55 -3.49 1.36
C GLN A 32 5.21 -2.80 1.00
N HIS A 33 5.06 -1.52 1.33
CA HIS A 33 3.86 -0.76 0.96
C HIS A 33 3.70 -0.63 -0.56
N ILE A 34 4.78 -0.34 -1.29
CA ILE A 34 4.80 -0.29 -2.76
C ILE A 34 4.35 -1.63 -3.32
N LYS A 35 4.98 -2.73 -2.89
CA LYS A 35 4.63 -4.07 -3.34
C LYS A 35 3.15 -4.40 -3.10
N ASN A 36 2.65 -4.12 -1.90
CA ASN A 36 1.26 -4.38 -1.55
C ASN A 36 0.28 -3.57 -2.40
N LEU A 37 0.60 -2.30 -2.65
CA LEU A 37 -0.24 -1.41 -3.44
C LEU A 37 -0.24 -1.78 -4.93
N GLU A 38 0.90 -2.23 -5.47
CA GLU A 38 0.99 -2.79 -6.83
C GLU A 38 0.18 -4.10 -6.96
N GLU A 39 0.22 -4.99 -5.96
CA GLU A 39 -0.58 -6.21 -5.95
C GLU A 39 -2.09 -5.90 -5.84
N TYR A 40 -2.47 -4.93 -4.99
CA TYR A 40 -3.84 -4.44 -4.92
C TYR A 40 -4.32 -3.92 -6.30
N GLN A 41 -3.52 -3.10 -6.98
CA GLN A 41 -3.87 -2.57 -8.30
C GLN A 41 -4.08 -3.68 -9.35
N GLN A 42 -3.32 -4.77 -9.26
CA GLN A 42 -3.49 -5.92 -10.16
C GLN A 42 -4.82 -6.66 -9.92
N ARG A 43 -5.29 -6.70 -8.67
CA ARG A 43 -6.56 -7.33 -8.28
C ARG A 43 -7.76 -6.41 -8.53
N HIS A 44 -7.54 -5.09 -8.51
CA HIS A 44 -8.55 -4.04 -8.68
C HIS A 44 -8.16 -3.08 -9.82
N PRO A 45 -8.13 -3.55 -11.08
CA PRO A 45 -7.72 -2.72 -12.22
C PRO A 45 -8.66 -1.54 -12.50
N GLU A 46 -9.91 -1.62 -12.05
CA GLU A 46 -10.92 -0.55 -12.15
C GLU A 46 -10.81 0.51 -11.05
N ALA A 47 -10.01 0.28 -9.99
CA ALA A 47 -9.83 1.25 -8.91
C ALA A 47 -9.14 2.50 -9.45
N THR A 48 -9.83 3.63 -9.35
CA THR A 48 -9.35 4.94 -9.82
C THR A 48 -8.67 5.74 -8.72
N ASP A 49 -9.15 5.59 -7.49
CA ASP A 49 -8.62 6.25 -6.31
C ASP A 49 -7.67 5.35 -5.52
N ALA A 50 -6.75 5.97 -4.79
CA ALA A 50 -5.84 5.24 -3.92
C ALA A 50 -6.60 4.66 -2.72
N PRO A 51 -6.47 3.36 -2.43
CA PRO A 51 -6.99 2.75 -1.21
C PRO A 51 -6.20 3.23 0.00
N SER A 52 -6.86 3.24 1.15
CA SER A 52 -6.17 3.38 2.43
C SER A 52 -5.25 2.19 2.70
N PRO A 53 -4.22 2.35 3.55
CA PRO A 53 -3.35 1.23 3.93
C PRO A 53 -4.10 0.04 4.55
N LEU A 54 -5.23 0.29 5.22
CA LEU A 54 -6.06 -0.77 5.80
C LEU A 54 -6.81 -1.56 4.73
N GLU A 55 -7.36 -0.89 3.72
CA GLU A 55 -8.03 -1.55 2.60
C GLU A 55 -7.06 -2.45 1.82
N VAL A 56 -5.85 -1.95 1.52
CA VAL A 56 -4.79 -2.75 0.90
C VAL A 56 -4.44 -3.95 1.78
N PHE A 57 -4.27 -3.73 3.09
CA PHE A 57 -3.94 -4.82 4.02
C PHE A 57 -5.03 -5.90 4.04
N CYS A 58 -6.30 -5.50 4.10
CA CYS A 58 -7.41 -6.43 4.19
C CYS A 58 -7.70 -7.16 2.89
N ASP A 59 -7.50 -6.53 1.73
CA ASP A 59 -7.55 -7.23 0.45
C ASP A 59 -6.52 -8.36 0.36
N LEU A 60 -5.29 -8.08 0.83
CA LEU A 60 -4.21 -9.05 0.82
C LEU A 60 -4.33 -10.10 1.94
N ASN A 61 -5.08 -9.80 3.01
CA ASN A 61 -5.20 -10.63 4.21
C ASN A 61 -6.66 -10.75 4.70
N PRO A 62 -7.59 -11.27 3.88
CA PRO A 62 -9.02 -11.25 4.19
C PRO A 62 -9.39 -12.07 5.45
N SER A 63 -8.59 -13.10 5.76
CA SER A 63 -8.80 -13.94 6.95
C SER A 63 -8.32 -13.29 8.26
N ASN A 64 -7.61 -12.16 8.19
CA ASN A 64 -7.13 -11.45 9.37
C ASN A 64 -8.31 -10.96 10.21
N MET A 65 -8.21 -11.06 11.54
CA MET A 65 -9.30 -10.67 12.45
C MET A 65 -9.70 -9.20 12.29
N ASN A 66 -8.77 -8.31 11.96
CA ASN A 66 -9.04 -6.88 11.72
C ASN A 66 -9.77 -6.62 10.39
N CYS A 67 -9.88 -7.63 9.53
CA CYS A 67 -10.44 -7.53 8.19
C CYS A 67 -11.75 -8.32 8.04
N ARG A 68 -12.21 -8.98 9.11
CA ARG A 68 -13.48 -9.69 9.10
C ARG A 68 -14.61 -8.67 9.13
N VAL A 69 -15.36 -8.63 8.04
CA VAL A 69 -16.65 -7.98 7.97
C VAL A 69 -17.71 -9.04 8.27
N TYR A 70 -18.60 -8.75 9.20
CA TYR A 70 -19.71 -9.64 9.55
C TYR A 70 -20.97 -9.08 8.88
N ASP A 71 -21.63 -9.91 8.06
CA ASP A 71 -22.94 -9.58 7.51
C ASP A 71 -23.97 -9.83 8.62
N ASP A 72 -24.64 -8.77 9.09
CA ASP A 72 -25.77 -8.82 10.03
C ASP A 72 -27.04 -9.41 9.38
#